data_AF-A0A7Z6QDH3-F1
#
_entry.id   AF-A0A7Z6QDH3-F1
#
_cell.length_a   1.000
_cell.length_b   1.000
_cell.length_c   1.000
_cell.angle_alpha   90.00
_cell.angle_beta   90.00
_cell.angle_gamma   90.00
#
_symmetry.space_group_name_H-M   'P 1'
#
loop_
_entity.id
_entity.type
_entity.pdbx_description
1 polymer ?
#
loop_
_entity_poly.entity_id
_entity_poly.type
_entity_poly.pdbx_seq_one_letter_code
_entity_poly.pdbx_strand_id
1 'polypeptide(L)'
;MPDGTSLNRGGSKLKPLGHPARLRHCLLSNQTVSELKVLTAKSATNYGFDVTDFKMFTHLNPLSIQVNIRHKNPDKKVTIDDCSILSQYIDEAIQGSSILDQP
;
A
#
# COMPACT_ATOMS: atom_id res chain seq x y z
N MET A 1 -33.03 33.10 -6.41
CA MET A 1 -32.17 33.32 -5.22
C MET A 1 -32.36 32.14 -4.27
N PRO A 2 -31.29 31.42 -3.88
CA PRO A 2 -30.37 30.62 -4.69
C PRO A 2 -30.57 29.10 -4.41
N ASP A 3 -30.60 28.28 -5.46
CA ASP A 3 -29.52 27.37 -5.89
C ASP A 3 -29.30 26.16 -4.97
N GLY A 4 -29.95 25.06 -5.34
CA GLY A 4 -29.62 23.72 -4.86
C GLY A 4 -28.25 23.31 -5.38
N THR A 5 -27.24 23.37 -4.53
CA THR A 5 -25.89 22.88 -4.82
C THR A 5 -25.89 21.36 -4.92
N SER A 6 -26.04 20.88 -6.15
CA SER A 6 -25.67 19.52 -6.55
C SER A 6 -24.19 19.29 -6.24
N LEU A 7 -23.91 18.53 -5.17
CA LEU A 7 -22.59 17.96 -4.91
C LEU A 7 -22.30 16.88 -5.97
N ASN A 8 -21.87 17.32 -7.15
CA ASN A 8 -21.24 16.43 -8.11
C ASN A 8 -19.87 16.04 -7.55
N ARG A 9 -19.87 15.03 -6.68
CA ARG A 9 -18.66 14.41 -6.14
C ARG A 9 -18.01 13.69 -7.32
N GLY A 10 -17.12 14.41 -8.01
CA GLY A 10 -16.33 13.91 -9.12
C GLY A 10 -15.74 12.57 -8.74
N GLY A 11 -16.30 11.52 -9.31
CA GLY A 11 -15.74 10.18 -9.22
C GLY A 11 -14.43 10.24 -9.97
N SER A 12 -13.33 10.43 -9.24
CA SER A 12 -11.98 10.22 -9.77
C SER A 12 -11.92 8.78 -10.25
N LYS A 13 -12.14 8.61 -11.56
CA LYS A 13 -12.01 7.34 -12.26
C LYS A 13 -10.53 7.00 -12.22
N LEU A 14 -10.11 6.28 -11.19
CA LEU A 14 -8.77 5.73 -11.08
C LEU A 14 -8.52 4.95 -12.37
N LYS A 15 -7.57 5.42 -13.17
CA LYS A 15 -7.15 4.72 -14.37
C LYS A 15 -6.55 3.38 -13.92
N PRO A 16 -6.90 2.25 -14.54
CA PRO A 16 -6.24 0.99 -14.22
C PRO A 16 -4.76 1.17 -14.57
N LEU A 17 -3.92 1.22 -13.54
CA LEU A 17 -2.47 1.08 -13.71
C LEU A 17 -2.24 -0.28 -14.39
N GLY A 18 -1.41 -0.25 -15.43
CA GLY A 18 -1.36 -1.26 -16.48
C GLY A 18 -1.11 -2.69 -16.03
N HIS A 19 -1.46 -3.60 -16.94
CA HIS A 19 -1.14 -5.03 -17.01
C HIS A 19 -1.25 -5.79 -15.68
N PRO A 20 -2.31 -6.62 -15.49
CA PRO A 20 -2.30 -7.57 -14.39
C PRO A 20 -1.17 -8.56 -14.66
N ALA A 21 -0.03 -8.36 -13.99
CA ALA A 21 0.96 -9.40 -13.82
C ALA A 21 0.18 -10.54 -13.16
N ARG A 22 -0.15 -11.53 -13.98
CA ARG A 22 -0.95 -12.67 -13.59
C ARG A 22 -0.08 -13.46 -12.63
N LEU A 23 -0.18 -13.15 -11.34
CA LEU A 23 0.49 -13.86 -10.26
C LEU A 23 -0.06 -15.30 -10.25
N ARG A 24 0.54 -16.14 -11.08
CA ARG A 24 0.19 -17.55 -11.22
C ARG A 24 0.67 -18.26 -9.96
N HIS A 25 -0.19 -18.30 -8.95
CA HIS A 25 -0.05 -19.21 -7.80
C HIS A 25 1.42 -19.38 -7.34
N CYS A 26 2.13 -18.26 -7.16
CA CYS A 26 3.45 -18.28 -6.56
C CYS A 26 3.20 -18.46 -5.06
N LEU A 27 3.51 -19.65 -4.55
CA LEU A 27 3.81 -19.79 -3.13
C LEU A 27 5.02 -18.89 -2.88
N LEU A 28 4.76 -17.62 -2.53
CA LEU A 28 5.82 -16.67 -2.24
C LEU A 28 6.68 -17.27 -1.14
N SER A 29 7.98 -17.30 -1.38
CA SER A 29 8.91 -17.84 -0.40
C SER A 29 8.82 -17.02 0.88
N ASN A 30 9.07 -17.63 2.04
CA ASN A 30 9.20 -16.89 3.30
C ASN A 30 10.21 -15.74 3.19
N GLN A 31 11.23 -15.89 2.33
CA GLN A 31 12.20 -14.85 2.02
C GLN A 31 11.53 -13.63 1.36
N THR A 32 10.71 -13.84 0.33
CA THR A 32 9.99 -12.75 -0.36
C THR A 32 9.07 -11.98 0.59
N VAL A 33 8.37 -12.68 1.48
CA VAL A 33 7.52 -12.05 2.51
C VAL A 33 8.35 -11.21 3.47
N SER A 34 9.50 -11.72 3.90
CA SER A 34 10.41 -11.02 4.81
C SER A 34 11.00 -9.77 4.17
N GLU A 35 11.41 -9.86 2.90
CA GLU A 35 11.93 -8.72 2.13
C GLU A 35 10.87 -7.63 1.93
N LEU A 36 9.63 -8.00 1.57
CA LEU A 36 8.51 -7.05 1.48
C LEU A 36 8.23 -6.35 2.80
N LYS A 37 8.29 -7.09 3.92
CA LYS A 37 8.12 -6.50 5.26
C LYS A 37 9.21 -5.49 5.56
N VAL A 38 10.47 -5.81 5.27
CA VAL A 38 11.62 -4.91 5.48
C VAL A 38 11.50 -3.66 4.60
N LEU A 39 11.17 -3.85 3.31
CA LEU A 39 10.98 -2.75 2.37
C LEU A 39 9.85 -1.80 2.82
N THR A 40 8.72 -2.37 3.21
CA THR A 40 7.56 -1.62 3.72
C THR A 40 7.92 -0.83 4.98
N ALA A 41 8.60 -1.47 5.93
CA ALA A 41 9.04 -0.81 7.16
C ALA A 41 10.02 0.33 6.87
N LYS A 42 10.97 0.13 5.95
CA LYS A 42 11.92 1.15 5.53
C LYS A 42 11.23 2.33 4.87
N SER A 43 10.29 2.06 3.95
CA SER A 43 9.51 3.10 3.28
C SER A 43 8.72 3.92 4.31
N ALA A 44 7.95 3.28 5.19
CA ALA A 44 7.18 3.97 6.24
C ALA A 44 8.07 4.82 7.17
N THR A 45 9.24 4.29 7.56
CA THR A 45 10.19 4.95 8.46
C THR A 45 10.71 6.27 7.86
N ASN A 46 10.97 6.30 6.56
CA ASN A 46 11.43 7.50 5.85
C ASN A 46 10.39 8.63 5.89
N TYR A 47 9.11 8.29 6.04
CA TYR A 47 8.00 9.25 6.08
C TYR A 47 7.45 9.50 7.49
N GLY A 48 8.17 9.08 8.54
CA GLY A 48 7.82 9.38 9.93
C GLY A 48 6.83 8.40 10.58
N PHE A 49 6.62 7.24 9.97
CA PHE A 49 5.75 6.19 10.49
C PHE A 49 6.55 4.98 10.95
N ASP A 50 6.07 4.29 11.98
CA ASP A 50 6.53 2.95 12.34
C ASP A 50 5.48 1.92 11.93
N VAL A 51 5.93 0.80 11.35
CA VAL A 51 5.06 -0.35 11.05
C VAL A 51 4.87 -1.20 12.31
N THR A 52 3.62 -1.36 12.73
CA THR A 52 3.25 -2.13 13.93
C THR A 52 2.89 -3.58 13.62
N ASP A 53 2.32 -3.84 12.44
CA ASP A 53 1.96 -5.18 11.97
C ASP A 53 2.08 -5.22 10.45
N PHE A 54 2.47 -6.38 9.92
CA PHE A 54 2.56 -6.64 8.48
C PHE A 54 2.02 -8.03 8.21
N LYS A 55 1.00 -8.13 7.37
CA LYS A 55 0.36 -9.37 6.99
C LYS A 55 0.24 -9.48 5.49
N MET A 56 0.37 -10.71 4.98
CA MET A 56 0.22 -11.02 3.58
C MET A 56 -0.87 -12.07 3.40
N PHE A 57 -1.79 -11.81 2.49
CA PHE A 57 -2.91 -12.66 2.16
C PHE A 57 -2.66 -13.30 0.80
N THR A 58 -1.94 -14.42 0.81
CA THR A 58 -1.55 -15.17 -0.40
C THR A 58 -2.71 -15.91 -1.05
N HIS A 59 -3.82 -16.10 -0.34
CA HIS A 59 -5.02 -16.76 -0.83
C HIS A 59 -5.99 -15.81 -1.57
N LEU A 60 -5.72 -14.50 -1.56
CA LEU A 60 -6.51 -13.51 -2.30
C LEU A 60 -5.95 -13.33 -3.71
N ASN A 61 -6.83 -13.00 -4.67
CA ASN A 61 -6.46 -12.66 -6.04
C ASN A 61 -7.12 -11.33 -6.46
N PRO A 62 -6.35 -10.24 -6.64
CA PRO A 62 -4.89 -10.18 -6.54
C PRO A 62 -4.40 -10.43 -5.11
N LEU A 63 -3.17 -10.91 -5.00
CA LEU A 63 -2.50 -11.06 -3.71
C LEU A 63 -2.53 -9.71 -2.98
N SER A 64 -2.80 -9.75 -1.68
CA SER A 64 -2.98 -8.54 -0.88
C SER A 64 -2.02 -8.51 0.31
N ILE A 65 -1.61 -7.30 0.70
CA ILE A 65 -0.87 -7.05 1.94
C ILE A 65 -1.65 -6.08 2.83
N GLN A 66 -1.54 -6.25 4.14
CA GLN A 66 -2.01 -5.31 5.14
C GLN A 66 -0.83 -4.80 5.95
N VAL A 67 -0.76 -3.49 6.09
CA VAL A 67 0.29 -2.79 6.82
C VAL A 67 -0.40 -1.92 7.86
N ASN A 68 -0.14 -2.20 9.13
CA ASN A 68 -0.59 -1.34 10.22
C ASN A 68 0.54 -0.40 10.60
N ILE A 69 0.21 0.88 10.78
CA ILE A 69 1.18 1.93 11.06
C ILE A 69 0.79 2.75 12.29
N ARG A 70 1.79 3.43 12.84
CA ARG A 70 1.62 4.51 13.81
C ARG A 70 2.56 5.65 13.45
N HIS A 71 2.19 6.88 13.80
CA HIS A 71 3.15 7.98 13.78
C HIS A 71 4.22 7.75 14.83
N LYS A 72 5.46 8.16 14.53
CA LYS A 72 6.55 8.19 15.53
C LYS A 72 6.25 9.14 16.68
N ASN A 73 5.51 10.21 16.41
CA ASN A 73 4.96 11.06 17.44
C ASN A 73 3.70 10.39 18.03
N PRO A 74 3.72 9.95 19.30
CA PRO A 74 2.61 9.23 19.92
C PRO A 74 1.32 10.07 20.06
N ASP A 75 1.44 11.41 20.05
CA ASP A 75 0.30 12.32 20.18
C ASP A 75 -0.44 12.53 18.84
N LYS A 76 0.18 12.14 17.73
CA LYS A 76 -0.40 12.29 16.39
C LYS A 76 -1.13 11.01 15.98
N LYS A 77 -2.44 11.15 15.71
CA LYS A 77 -3.26 10.06 15.18
C LYS A 77 -3.03 9.88 13.68
N VAL A 78 -3.02 8.63 13.23
CA VAL A 78 -2.99 8.29 11.80
C VAL A 78 -4.32 8.70 11.17
N THR A 79 -4.24 9.43 10.07
CA THR A 79 -5.39 9.88 9.29
C THR A 79 -5.56 9.04 8.02
N ILE A 80 -6.71 9.17 7.34
CA ILE A 80 -6.95 8.51 6.06
C ILE A 80 -5.97 9.05 5.00
N ASP A 81 -5.65 10.34 5.04
CA ASP A 81 -4.68 10.95 4.13
C ASP A 81 -3.27 10.38 4.32
N ASP A 82 -2.84 10.17 5.58
CA ASP A 82 -1.57 9.51 5.88
C ASP A 82 -1.51 8.11 5.24
N CYS A 83 -2.59 7.33 5.35
CA CYS A 83 -2.68 6.00 4.74
C CYS A 83 -2.67 6.07 3.21
N SER A 84 -3.38 7.03 2.62
CA SER A 84 -3.41 7.22 1.16
C SER A 84 -2.01 7.54 0.63
N ILE A 85 -1.31 8.47 1.27
CA ILE A 85 0.04 8.87 0.89
C ILE A 85 1.02 7.70 1.09
N LEU A 86 0.98 7.03 2.23
CA LEU A 86 1.87 5.91 2.51
C LEU A 86 1.66 4.76 1.52
N SER A 87 0.41 4.47 1.13
CA SER A 87 0.11 3.42 0.16
C SER A 87 0.81 3.64 -1.17
N GLN A 88 0.91 4.91 -1.61
CA GLN A 88 1.64 5.29 -2.81
C GLN A 88 3.15 5.06 -2.65
N TYR A 89 3.74 5.46 -1.52
CA TYR A 89 5.17 5.27 -1.28
C TYR A 89 5.58 3.80 -1.15
N ILE A 90 4.69 2.96 -0.62
CA ILE A 90 4.91 1.51 -0.58
C ILE A 90 4.82 0.92 -1.98
N ASP A 91 3.84 1.35 -2.79
CA ASP A 91 3.70 0.92 -4.19
C ASP A 91 4.95 1.27 -5.01
N GLU A 92 5.42 2.53 -4.94
CA GLU A 92 6.65 2.98 -5.59
C GLU A 92 7.88 2.19 -5.13
N ALA A 93 8.00 1.91 -3.82
CA ALA A 93 9.10 1.12 -3.28
C ALA A 93 9.08 -0.32 -3.80
N ILE A 94 7.89 -0.94 -3.89
CA ILE A 94 7.71 -2.30 -4.40
C ILE A 94 8.04 -2.35 -5.90
N GLN A 95 7.54 -1.41 -6.69
CA GLN A 95 7.81 -1.32 -8.13
C GLN A 95 9.29 -1.06 -8.44
N GLY A 96 9.97 -0.28 -7.58
CA GLY A 96 11.42 -0.07 -7.66
C GLY A 96 12.24 -1.25 -7.15
N SER A 97 11.60 -2.28 -6.58
CA SER A 97 12.27 -3.48 -6.06
C SER A 97 12.10 -4.66 -7.01
N SER A 98 13.13 -5.47 -7.17
CA SER A 98 13.05 -6.74 -7.92
C SER A 98 12.45 -7.89 -7.10
N ILE A 99 11.83 -7.61 -5.94
CA ILE A 99 11.35 -8.64 -4.99
C ILE A 99 10.23 -9.49 -5.60
N LEU A 100 9.40 -8.88 -6.44
CA LEU A 100 8.29 -9.55 -7.14
C LEU A 100 8.63 -9.94 -8.59
N ASP A 101 9.84 -9.63 -9.06
CA ASP A 101 10.32 -9.92 -10.42
C ASP A 101 10.93 -11.34 -10.51
N GLN A 102 10.32 -12.31 -9.83
CA GLN A 102 10.73 -13.70 -9.95
C GLN A 102 10.18 -14.31 -11.24
N PRO A 103 11.01 -15.01 -12.04
CA PRO A 103 10.64 -15.57 -13.34
C PRO A 103 9.57 -16.66 -13.29
#